data_AF-A0A3B9I7W2-F1
#
_entry.id   AF-A0A3B9I7W2-F1
#
_cell.length_a   1.000
_cell.length_b   1.000
_cell.length_c   1.000
_cell.angle_alpha   90.00
_cell.angle_beta   90.00
_cell.angle_gamma   90.00
#
_symmetry.space_group_name_H-M   'P 1'
#
loop_
_entity.id
_entity.type
_entity.pdbx_description
1 polymer ?
#
loop_
_entity_poly.entity_id
_entity_poly.type
_entity_poly.pdbx_seq_one_letter_code
_entity_poly.pdbx_strand_id
1 'polypeptide(L)'
;MQAFNKMIDSYLVFWGKQETGKLDSTQSSLILIVRQYYHYLKLKKQINRVCQKINNNPSIDLSQDIDIQRLFEFWLGVDANSMKQRIDGDYVKCTKVFIEMVKDRWPDMEDASIFQALRNVWIMNTIQIMHKIPVKITDAIFAYSMLYPLTDNYLDDERVSLIEKQAFVLRFRKRLEGYKIHPFNFHEQDIFDMVGMIEKNFSRTDHQEVFESLLLIHEGQCMSLKQQYEILTEKQILKLSFEKGAASVVADAYLVLGELNEEELRFYTGYGIALQLA
;
A
#
# COMPACT_ATOMS: atom_id res chain seq x y z
N MET A 1 14.86 21.49 -5.09
CA MET A 1 13.50 21.43 -5.63
C MET A 1 13.47 20.79 -7.03
N GLN A 2 13.95 21.46 -8.11
CA GLN A 2 14.02 20.85 -9.46
C GLN A 2 14.78 19.52 -9.54
N ALA A 3 15.84 19.33 -8.76
CA ALA A 3 16.62 18.08 -8.74
C ALA A 3 15.85 16.88 -8.15
N PHE A 4 14.96 17.11 -7.18
CA PHE A 4 14.15 16.04 -6.57
C PHE A 4 13.04 15.58 -7.51
N ASN A 5 12.34 16.52 -8.14
CA ASN A 5 11.29 16.20 -9.08
C ASN A 5 11.87 15.54 -10.34
N LYS A 6 13.02 16.02 -10.82
CA LYS A 6 13.79 15.34 -11.88
C LYS A 6 14.26 13.94 -11.46
N MET A 7 14.50 13.68 -10.17
CA MET A 7 14.85 12.36 -9.65
C MET A 7 13.62 11.46 -9.50
N ILE A 8 12.47 11.95 -9.00
CA ILE A 8 11.21 11.18 -8.99
C ILE A 8 10.81 10.88 -10.43
N ASP A 9 10.86 11.85 -11.32
CA ASP A 9 10.61 11.64 -12.75
C ASP A 9 11.65 10.71 -13.37
N SER A 10 12.94 10.82 -13.00
CA SER A 10 13.97 9.86 -13.41
C SER A 10 13.76 8.48 -12.80
N TYR A 11 13.18 8.35 -11.62
CA TYR A 11 12.87 7.10 -10.93
C TYR A 11 11.69 6.41 -11.62
N LEU A 12 10.68 7.17 -12.04
CA LEU A 12 9.55 6.72 -12.86
C LEU A 12 9.97 6.39 -14.30
N VAL A 13 10.83 7.21 -14.90
CA VAL A 13 11.39 7.01 -16.24
C VAL A 13 12.38 5.85 -16.25
N PHE A 14 13.18 5.66 -15.20
CA PHE A 14 14.03 4.50 -15.00
C PHE A 14 13.19 3.23 -14.93
N TRP A 15 12.01 3.30 -14.31
CA TRP A 15 11.01 2.23 -14.41
C TRP A 15 10.45 2.05 -15.82
N GLY A 16 10.07 3.13 -16.51
CA GLY A 16 9.59 3.05 -17.90
C GLY A 16 10.65 2.63 -18.93
N LYS A 17 11.94 2.67 -18.58
CA LYS A 17 13.10 2.45 -19.47
C LYS A 17 14.05 1.34 -19.02
N GLN A 18 13.67 0.42 -18.13
CA GLN A 18 14.47 -0.77 -17.84
C GLN A 18 14.50 -1.73 -19.05
N GLU A 19 15.20 -1.31 -20.10
CA GLU A 19 15.96 -2.20 -20.97
C GLU A 19 17.26 -2.55 -20.23
N THR A 20 17.37 -3.83 -19.87
CA THR A 20 18.63 -4.60 -19.89
C THR A 20 19.87 -3.96 -19.23
N GLY A 21 19.77 -3.49 -17.99
CA GLY A 21 20.95 -3.27 -17.15
C GLY A 21 21.50 -4.59 -16.61
N LYS A 22 22.77 -4.91 -16.90
CA LYS A 22 23.47 -6.15 -16.49
C LYS A 22 23.20 -6.49 -15.02
N LEU A 23 22.41 -7.53 -14.81
CA LEU A 23 22.09 -8.11 -13.51
C LEU A 23 23.21 -9.06 -13.09
N ASP A 24 23.78 -8.78 -11.92
CA ASP A 24 24.78 -9.62 -11.28
C ASP A 24 24.16 -10.98 -10.94
N SER A 25 24.84 -12.05 -11.33
CA SER A 25 24.28 -13.39 -11.55
C SER A 25 24.07 -14.22 -10.28
N THR A 26 23.81 -13.60 -9.14
CA THR A 26 23.58 -14.32 -7.88
C THR A 26 22.31 -13.85 -7.16
N GLN A 27 21.31 -14.74 -7.19
CA GLN A 27 20.04 -14.78 -6.45
C GLN A 27 18.82 -14.18 -7.18
N SER A 28 17.85 -15.07 -7.46
CA SER A 28 16.65 -14.94 -8.31
C SER A 28 16.95 -15.08 -9.81
N SER A 29 16.41 -16.14 -10.45
CA SER A 29 16.60 -16.36 -11.89
C SER A 29 16.08 -15.13 -12.65
N LEU A 30 16.79 -14.69 -13.69
CA LEU A 30 16.38 -13.57 -14.55
C LEU A 30 14.91 -13.68 -14.98
N ILE A 31 14.42 -14.91 -15.14
CA ILE A 31 13.03 -15.23 -15.46
C ILE A 31 12.07 -14.78 -14.35
N LEU A 32 12.41 -15.00 -13.08
CA LEU A 32 11.59 -14.56 -11.94
C LEU A 32 11.51 -13.04 -11.87
N ILE A 33 12.63 -12.34 -12.10
CA ILE A 33 12.67 -10.87 -12.09
C ILE A 33 11.83 -10.30 -13.23
N VAL A 34 11.98 -10.85 -14.45
CA VAL A 34 11.19 -10.44 -15.61
C VAL A 34 9.70 -10.72 -15.41
N ARG A 35 9.36 -11.86 -14.80
CA ARG A 35 7.97 -12.21 -14.47
C ARG A 35 7.37 -11.25 -13.46
N GLN A 36 8.05 -10.99 -12.35
CA GLN A 36 7.61 -10.04 -11.33
C GLN A 36 7.40 -8.64 -11.93
N TYR A 37 8.34 -8.20 -12.76
CA TYR A 37 8.24 -6.92 -13.45
C TYR A 37 7.03 -6.85 -14.39
N TYR A 38 6.75 -7.93 -15.14
CA TYR A 38 5.59 -8.02 -16.02
C TYR A 38 4.26 -7.98 -15.24
N HIS A 39 4.16 -8.74 -14.15
CA HIS A 39 2.96 -8.78 -13.31
C HIS A 39 2.71 -7.41 -12.66
N TYR A 40 3.75 -6.76 -12.14
CA TYR A 40 3.65 -5.40 -11.62
C TYR A 40 3.09 -4.43 -12.67
N LEU A 41 3.63 -4.46 -13.90
CA LEU A 41 3.17 -3.58 -14.97
C LEU A 41 1.71 -3.88 -15.36
N LYS A 42 1.31 -5.16 -15.34
CA LYS A 42 -0.07 -5.57 -15.58
C LYS A 42 -1.00 -5.03 -14.50
N LEU A 43 -0.63 -5.18 -13.23
CA LEU A 43 -1.36 -4.69 -12.07
C LEU A 43 -1.51 -3.17 -12.10
N LYS A 44 -0.39 -2.44 -12.29
CA LYS A 44 -0.37 -0.98 -12.46
C LYS A 44 -1.29 -0.53 -13.60
N LYS A 45 -1.24 -1.21 -14.74
CA LYS A 45 -2.08 -0.90 -15.90
C LYS A 45 -3.57 -1.12 -15.60
N GLN A 46 -3.91 -2.16 -14.84
CA GLN A 46 -5.30 -2.43 -14.43
C GLN A 46 -5.81 -1.34 -13.49
N ILE A 47 -5.05 -1.00 -12.44
CA ILE A 47 -5.38 0.08 -11.51
C ILE A 47 -5.57 1.40 -12.26
N ASN A 48 -4.61 1.77 -13.12
CA ASN A 48 -4.66 3.02 -13.89
C ASN A 48 -5.88 3.08 -14.81
N ARG A 49 -6.28 1.97 -15.43
CA ARG A 49 -7.49 1.92 -16.28
C ARG A 49 -8.76 2.18 -15.47
N VAL A 50 -8.88 1.62 -14.27
CA VAL A 50 -10.03 1.85 -13.40
C VAL A 50 -10.04 3.30 -12.90
N CYS A 51 -8.90 3.80 -12.42
CA CYS A 51 -8.76 5.20 -11.98
C CYS A 51 -9.12 6.19 -13.09
N GLN A 52 -8.65 5.97 -14.32
CA GLN A 52 -8.95 6.83 -15.47
C GLN A 52 -10.43 6.80 -15.85
N LYS A 53 -11.09 5.63 -15.77
CA LYS A 53 -12.53 5.53 -16.04
C LYS A 53 -13.33 6.34 -15.04
N ILE A 54 -12.98 6.28 -13.76
CA ILE A 54 -13.67 7.03 -12.70
C ILE A 54 -13.41 8.53 -12.87
N ASN A 55 -12.16 8.94 -13.04
CA ASN A 55 -11.78 10.35 -13.16
C ASN A 55 -12.35 11.05 -14.41
N ASN A 56 -12.69 10.30 -15.47
CA ASN A 56 -13.25 10.85 -16.70
C ASN A 56 -14.77 10.62 -16.85
N ASN A 57 -15.46 10.10 -15.83
CA ASN A 57 -16.88 9.84 -15.92
C ASN A 57 -17.71 11.04 -15.40
N PRO A 58 -18.36 11.83 -16.28
CA PRO A 58 -19.14 13.00 -15.86
C PRO A 58 -20.43 12.64 -15.09
N SER A 59 -20.81 11.35 -15.05
CA SER A 59 -21.97 10.89 -14.28
C SER A 59 -21.66 10.58 -12.81
N ILE A 60 -20.40 10.65 -12.40
CA ILE A 60 -19.97 10.45 -11.01
C ILE A 60 -19.64 11.84 -10.45
N ASP A 61 -20.64 12.48 -9.84
CA ASP A 61 -20.48 13.77 -9.17
C ASP A 61 -20.19 13.54 -7.68
N LEU A 62 -18.91 13.56 -7.35
CA LEU A 62 -18.41 13.29 -6.00
C LEU A 62 -18.66 14.42 -5.01
N SER A 63 -19.30 15.52 -5.46
CA SER A 63 -19.70 16.62 -4.58
C SER A 63 -21.00 16.36 -3.80
N GLN A 64 -21.70 15.25 -4.09
CA GLN A 64 -22.93 14.87 -3.37
C GLN A 64 -22.75 13.58 -2.54
N ASP A 65 -23.00 13.68 -1.23
CA ASP A 65 -22.92 12.57 -0.26
C ASP A 65 -23.69 11.29 -0.69
N ILE A 66 -24.77 11.46 -1.47
CA ILE A 66 -25.62 10.39 -1.98
C ILE A 66 -24.90 9.44 -2.94
N ASP A 67 -23.94 9.92 -3.73
CA ASP A 67 -23.23 9.09 -4.71
C ASP A 67 -22.11 8.29 -4.04
N ILE A 68 -21.49 8.82 -3.00
CA ILE A 68 -20.52 8.10 -2.17
C ILE A 68 -21.23 6.94 -1.46
N GLN A 69 -22.33 7.18 -0.75
CA GLN A 69 -23.04 6.11 -0.03
C GLN A 69 -23.53 4.98 -0.96
N ARG A 70 -24.07 5.32 -2.14
CA ARG A 70 -24.46 4.32 -3.16
C ARG A 70 -23.28 3.57 -3.74
N LEU A 71 -22.13 4.21 -3.92
CA LEU A 71 -20.89 3.54 -4.29
C LEU A 71 -20.45 2.55 -3.21
N PHE A 72 -20.52 2.91 -1.93
CA PHE A 72 -20.20 1.98 -0.85
C PHE A 72 -21.16 0.78 -0.78
N GLU A 73 -22.48 0.99 -0.94
CA GLU A 73 -23.46 -0.10 -0.95
C GLU A 73 -23.33 -1.01 -2.18
N PHE A 74 -23.11 -0.42 -3.36
CA PHE A 74 -22.89 -1.15 -4.60
C PHE A 74 -21.58 -1.93 -4.59
N TRP A 75 -20.49 -1.32 -4.09
CA TRP A 75 -19.19 -1.98 -4.03
C TRP A 75 -19.21 -3.06 -2.96
N LEU A 76 -19.60 -2.78 -1.71
CA LEU A 76 -19.43 -3.76 -0.63
C LEU A 76 -20.34 -4.99 -0.80
N GLY A 77 -21.50 -4.91 -1.44
CA GLY A 77 -22.39 -6.06 -1.64
C GLY A 77 -22.84 -6.73 -0.31
N VAL A 78 -22.64 -6.06 0.82
CA VAL A 78 -22.93 -6.55 2.18
C VAL A 78 -24.01 -5.66 2.79
N ASP A 79 -25.04 -6.29 3.36
CA ASP A 79 -26.05 -5.60 4.18
C ASP A 79 -25.38 -4.98 5.41
N ALA A 80 -25.50 -3.65 5.57
CA ALA A 80 -24.91 -2.87 6.66
C ALA A 80 -25.29 -3.42 8.06
N ASN A 81 -26.46 -4.06 8.20
CA ASN A 81 -26.88 -4.67 9.46
C ASN A 81 -26.13 -5.97 9.78
N SER A 82 -25.74 -6.75 8.76
CA SER A 82 -24.95 -7.97 8.92
C SER A 82 -23.50 -7.70 9.33
N MET A 83 -22.96 -6.53 8.95
CA MET A 83 -21.66 -6.04 9.43
C MET A 83 -21.70 -5.68 10.91
N LYS A 84 -22.78 -5.04 11.38
CA LYS A 84 -22.92 -4.57 12.77
C LYS A 84 -22.76 -5.69 13.81
N GLN A 85 -23.28 -6.89 13.55
CA GLN A 85 -23.15 -8.04 14.47
C GLN A 85 -21.74 -8.67 14.52
N ARG A 86 -20.92 -8.52 13.47
CA ARG A 86 -19.53 -9.06 13.43
C ARG A 86 -18.49 -8.05 13.92
N ILE A 87 -18.80 -6.76 13.85
CA ILE A 87 -17.92 -5.66 14.29
C ILE A 87 -17.74 -5.65 15.82
N ASP A 88 -18.75 -6.06 16.60
CA ASP A 88 -18.74 -5.82 18.05
C ASP A 88 -17.80 -6.76 18.86
N GLY A 89 -17.43 -7.92 18.30
CA GLY A 89 -16.62 -8.93 19.02
C GLY A 89 -15.19 -9.08 18.50
N ASP A 90 -15.03 -9.76 17.37
CA ASP A 90 -13.71 -10.13 16.82
C ASP A 90 -12.91 -8.91 16.36
N TYR A 91 -13.58 -7.85 15.93
CA TYR A 91 -12.95 -6.60 15.50
C TYR A 91 -12.30 -5.84 16.66
N VAL A 92 -13.01 -5.74 17.78
CA VAL A 92 -12.50 -5.13 19.02
C VAL A 92 -11.35 -5.95 19.57
N LYS A 93 -11.47 -7.29 19.55
CA LYS A 93 -10.39 -8.19 19.98
C LYS A 93 -9.15 -8.03 19.11
N CYS A 94 -9.30 -8.04 17.78
CA CYS A 94 -8.17 -7.85 16.86
C CYS A 94 -7.50 -6.48 17.04
N THR A 95 -8.31 -5.43 17.24
CA THR A 95 -7.79 -4.08 17.53
C THR A 95 -6.96 -4.06 18.81
N LYS A 96 -7.46 -4.68 19.89
CA LYS A 96 -6.70 -4.80 21.15
C LYS A 96 -5.41 -5.57 20.99
N VAL A 97 -5.46 -6.74 20.35
CA VAL A 97 -4.28 -7.57 20.07
C VAL A 97 -3.24 -6.78 19.26
N PHE A 98 -3.67 -6.05 18.23
CA PHE A 98 -2.76 -5.21 17.46
C PHE A 98 -2.08 -4.14 18.32
N ILE A 99 -2.85 -3.41 19.14
CA ILE A 99 -2.30 -2.38 20.04
C ILE A 99 -1.31 -3.00 21.03
N GLU A 100 -1.63 -4.15 21.62
CA GLU A 100 -0.75 -4.89 22.52
C GLU A 100 0.56 -5.29 21.83
N MET A 101 0.50 -5.83 20.61
CA MET A 101 1.69 -6.15 19.81
C MET A 101 2.54 -4.91 19.50
N VAL A 102 1.91 -3.77 19.21
CA VAL A 102 2.64 -2.51 18.98
C VAL A 102 3.30 -2.03 20.27
N LYS A 103 2.60 -2.03 21.40
CA LYS A 103 3.14 -1.55 22.68
C LYS A 103 4.19 -2.48 23.28
N ASP A 104 4.14 -3.78 22.98
CA ASP A 104 5.20 -4.72 23.34
C ASP A 104 6.51 -4.41 22.60
N ARG A 105 6.44 -4.09 21.30
CA ARG A 105 7.62 -3.81 20.47
C ARG A 105 8.10 -2.35 20.53
N TRP A 106 7.17 -1.41 20.58
CA TRP A 106 7.42 0.04 20.66
C TRP A 106 6.57 0.67 21.78
N PRO A 107 6.99 0.53 23.06
CA PRO A 107 6.23 1.05 24.21
C PRO A 107 5.91 2.54 24.12
N ASP A 108 6.85 3.31 23.56
CA ASP A 108 6.79 4.76 23.46
C ASP A 108 6.12 5.27 22.18
N MET A 109 5.58 4.39 21.33
CA MET A 109 4.90 4.82 20.10
C MET A 109 3.65 5.64 20.42
N GLU A 110 3.55 6.82 19.79
CA GLU A 110 2.42 7.72 19.97
C GLU A 110 1.10 7.12 19.47
N ASP A 111 0.02 7.38 20.18
CA ASP A 111 -1.31 6.84 19.86
C ASP A 111 -1.78 7.24 18.45
N ALA A 112 -1.38 8.42 17.96
CA ALA A 112 -1.67 8.86 16.59
C ALA A 112 -1.03 7.94 15.53
N SER A 113 0.19 7.47 15.76
CA SER A 113 0.88 6.51 14.88
C SER A 113 0.22 5.14 14.93
N ILE A 114 -0.22 4.71 16.11
CA ILE A 114 -0.96 3.44 16.28
C ILE A 114 -2.30 3.52 15.53
N PHE A 115 -3.02 4.64 15.67
CA PHE A 115 -4.28 4.87 14.96
C PHE A 115 -4.09 4.90 13.44
N GLN A 116 -3.00 5.50 12.96
CA GLN A 116 -2.64 5.49 11.53
C GLN A 116 -2.51 4.06 11.00
N ALA A 117 -1.83 3.17 11.73
CA ALA A 117 -1.69 1.76 11.36
C ALA A 117 -3.01 0.98 11.45
N LEU A 118 -3.82 1.27 12.48
CA LEU A 118 -5.13 0.64 12.70
C LEU A 118 -6.10 0.84 11.54
N ARG A 119 -6.01 1.96 10.80
CA ARG A 119 -6.83 2.16 9.60
C ARG A 119 -6.69 1.01 8.60
N ASN A 120 -5.46 0.55 8.33
CA ASN A 120 -5.23 -0.60 7.44
C ASN A 120 -5.67 -1.91 8.09
N VAL A 121 -5.48 -2.07 9.40
CA VAL A 121 -5.96 -3.26 10.14
C VAL A 121 -7.47 -3.40 9.96
N TRP A 122 -8.22 -2.31 10.05
CA TRP A 122 -9.66 -2.31 9.90
C TRP A 122 -10.09 -2.66 8.47
N ILE A 123 -9.44 -2.10 7.44
CA ILE A 123 -9.69 -2.52 6.07
C ILE A 123 -9.44 -4.02 5.90
N MET A 124 -8.30 -4.54 6.37
CA MET A 124 -7.96 -5.96 6.28
C MET A 124 -8.91 -6.86 7.09
N ASN A 125 -9.42 -6.41 8.24
CA ASN A 125 -10.47 -7.12 8.98
C ASN A 125 -11.78 -7.16 8.20
N THR A 126 -12.16 -6.07 7.53
CA THR A 126 -13.33 -6.02 6.65
C THR A 126 -13.17 -6.99 5.49
N ILE A 127 -11.98 -7.08 4.88
CA ILE A 127 -11.67 -8.06 3.83
C ILE A 127 -11.83 -9.49 4.35
N GLN A 128 -11.32 -9.79 5.55
CA GLN A 128 -11.51 -11.10 6.19
C GLN A 128 -13.01 -11.43 6.36
N ILE A 129 -13.83 -10.47 6.77
CA ILE A 129 -15.29 -10.64 6.91
C ILE A 129 -15.96 -10.90 5.55
N MET A 130 -15.64 -10.10 4.53
CA MET A 130 -16.20 -10.23 3.17
C MET A 130 -15.92 -11.61 2.58
N HIS A 131 -14.72 -12.14 2.81
CA HIS A 131 -14.31 -13.47 2.36
C HIS A 131 -14.69 -14.61 3.34
N LYS A 132 -15.41 -14.29 4.43
CA LYS A 132 -15.84 -15.26 5.45
C LYS A 132 -14.69 -16.06 6.05
N ILE A 133 -13.50 -15.49 6.12
CA ILE A 133 -12.34 -16.07 6.82
C ILE A 133 -12.24 -15.51 8.24
N PRO A 134 -11.58 -16.22 9.18
CA PRO A 134 -11.50 -15.77 10.57
C PRO A 134 -10.79 -14.43 10.68
N VAL A 135 -11.41 -13.47 11.38
CA VAL A 135 -10.81 -12.15 11.65
C VAL A 135 -9.72 -12.33 12.69
N LYS A 136 -8.46 -12.15 12.29
CA LYS A 136 -7.30 -12.21 13.17
C LYS A 136 -6.20 -11.29 12.67
N ILE A 137 -5.30 -10.91 13.59
CA ILE A 137 -4.04 -10.26 13.22
C ILE A 137 -3.04 -11.35 12.82
N THR A 138 -2.70 -11.41 11.54
CA THR A 138 -1.57 -12.20 11.04
C THR A 138 -0.29 -11.36 11.12
N ASP A 139 0.87 -12.00 11.07
CA ASP A 139 2.16 -11.31 10.99
C ASP A 139 2.22 -10.35 9.80
N ALA A 140 1.66 -10.72 8.64
CA ALA A 140 1.57 -9.86 7.46
C ALA A 140 0.65 -8.65 7.66
N ILE A 141 -0.53 -8.83 8.26
CA ILE A 141 -1.45 -7.73 8.60
C ILE A 141 -0.76 -6.77 9.55
N PHE A 142 -0.15 -7.29 10.63
CA PHE A 142 0.57 -6.47 11.59
C PHE A 142 1.70 -5.68 10.92
N ALA A 143 2.56 -6.38 10.18
CA ALA A 143 3.74 -5.80 9.58
C ALA A 143 3.42 -4.73 8.55
N TYR A 144 2.47 -4.99 7.65
CA TYR A 144 2.08 -4.00 6.64
C TYR A 144 1.41 -2.78 7.25
N SER A 145 0.51 -2.97 8.22
CA SER A 145 -0.08 -1.86 8.95
C SER A 145 0.97 -0.99 9.63
N MET A 146 2.02 -1.60 10.19
CA MET A 146 3.14 -0.88 10.82
C MET A 146 4.07 -0.19 9.83
N LEU A 147 4.15 -0.63 8.58
CA LEU A 147 4.94 0.09 7.58
C LEU A 147 4.46 1.54 7.42
N TYR A 148 3.17 1.84 7.57
CA TYR A 148 2.66 3.21 7.38
C TYR A 148 3.23 4.22 8.38
N PRO A 149 3.03 4.10 9.70
CA PRO A 149 3.64 5.05 10.64
C PRO A 149 5.17 5.01 10.62
N LEU A 150 5.79 3.88 10.27
CA LEU A 150 7.24 3.82 10.15
C LEU A 150 7.73 4.58 8.91
N THR A 151 7.08 4.47 7.76
CA THR A 151 7.54 5.13 6.53
C THR A 151 7.00 6.55 6.39
N ASP A 152 5.68 6.76 6.55
CA ASP A 152 5.04 8.04 6.27
C ASP A 152 5.51 9.10 7.27
N ASN A 153 5.56 8.79 8.57
CA ASN A 153 5.99 9.78 9.57
C ASN A 153 7.46 10.16 9.38
N TYR A 154 8.32 9.23 8.96
CA TYR A 154 9.71 9.53 8.61
C TYR A 154 9.82 10.41 7.36
N LEU A 155 8.97 10.15 6.36
CA LEU A 155 8.90 10.91 5.12
C LEU A 155 8.25 12.30 5.29
N ASP A 156 7.39 12.48 6.29
CA ASP A 156 6.75 13.75 6.62
C ASP A 156 7.55 14.58 7.63
N ASP A 157 8.50 14.00 8.36
CA ASP A 157 9.33 14.71 9.32
C ASP A 157 10.20 15.78 8.65
N GLU A 158 9.97 17.06 8.97
CA GLU A 158 10.72 18.20 8.45
C GLU A 158 12.19 18.24 8.91
N ARG A 159 12.52 17.53 10.00
CA ARG A 159 13.88 17.44 10.54
C ARG A 159 14.76 16.50 9.72
N VAL A 160 14.16 15.56 8.99
CA VAL A 160 14.88 14.64 8.12
C VAL A 160 15.20 15.34 6.80
N SER A 161 16.48 15.38 6.44
CA SER A 161 16.89 16.08 5.23
C SER A 161 16.36 15.40 3.97
N LEU A 162 16.22 16.17 2.90
CA LEU A 162 15.81 15.66 1.60
C LEU A 162 16.70 14.51 1.11
N ILE A 163 18.01 14.60 1.33
CA ILE A 163 18.99 13.59 0.91
C ILE A 163 18.77 12.28 1.68
N GLU A 164 18.46 12.37 2.98
CA GLU A 164 18.15 11.20 3.80
C GLU A 164 16.84 10.54 3.37
N LYS A 165 15.78 11.32 3.10
CA LYS A 165 14.50 10.79 2.56
C LYS A 165 14.72 10.08 1.22
N GLN A 166 15.51 10.65 0.32
CA GLN A 166 15.86 10.03 -0.96
C GLN A 166 16.59 8.70 -0.78
N ALA A 167 17.62 8.69 0.06
CA ALA A 167 18.43 7.50 0.29
C ALA A 167 17.59 6.38 0.93
N PHE A 168 16.72 6.74 1.87
CA PHE A 168 15.75 5.84 2.49
C PHE A 168 14.80 5.21 1.47
N VAL A 169 14.11 6.02 0.65
CA VAL A 169 13.16 5.54 -0.36
C VAL A 169 13.79 4.54 -1.34
N LEU A 170 15.03 4.79 -1.74
CA LEU A 170 15.77 3.92 -2.66
C LEU A 170 16.17 2.59 -1.99
N ARG A 171 16.61 2.62 -0.73
CA ARG A 171 16.90 1.40 0.03
C ARG A 171 15.63 0.61 0.29
N PHE A 172 14.57 1.25 0.77
CA PHE A 172 13.31 0.57 1.05
C PHE A 172 12.72 -0.08 -0.21
N ARG A 173 12.81 0.59 -1.37
CA ARG A 173 12.47 -0.03 -2.65
C ARG A 173 13.26 -1.31 -2.91
N LYS A 174 14.59 -1.26 -2.81
CA LYS A 174 15.45 -2.43 -3.03
C LYS A 174 15.08 -3.58 -2.07
N ARG A 175 14.74 -3.26 -0.83
CA ARG A 175 14.24 -4.24 0.15
C ARG A 175 12.93 -4.89 -0.31
N LEU A 176 11.98 -4.10 -0.82
CA LEU A 176 10.70 -4.60 -1.35
C LEU A 176 10.89 -5.44 -2.64
N GLU A 177 11.86 -5.09 -3.48
CA GLU A 177 12.26 -5.87 -4.67
C GLU A 177 12.94 -7.20 -4.31
N GLY A 178 13.32 -7.40 -3.04
CA GLY A 178 13.94 -8.63 -2.56
C GLY A 178 15.47 -8.65 -2.63
N TYR A 179 16.11 -7.52 -2.90
CA TYR A 179 17.56 -7.42 -2.80
C TYR A 179 18.01 -7.58 -1.35
N LYS A 180 19.10 -8.33 -1.16
CA LYS A 180 19.77 -8.45 0.14
C LYS A 180 20.61 -7.20 0.38
N ILE A 181 20.04 -6.25 1.09
CA ILE A 181 20.68 -5.01 1.50
C ILE A 181 20.62 -4.85 3.02
N HIS A 182 21.59 -4.16 3.58
CA HIS A 182 21.61 -3.84 5.01
C HIS A 182 20.86 -2.53 5.28
N PRO A 183 20.09 -2.43 6.38
CA PRO A 183 19.49 -1.17 6.80
C PRO A 183 20.59 -0.20 7.22
N PHE A 184 20.36 1.09 6.96
CA PHE A 184 21.34 2.13 7.29
C PHE A 184 21.34 2.51 8.78
N ASN A 185 20.20 2.37 9.46
CA ASN A 185 20.02 2.73 10.87
C ASN A 185 18.95 1.83 11.52
N PHE A 186 18.71 2.01 12.83
CA PHE A 186 17.72 1.23 13.58
C PHE A 186 16.29 1.39 13.07
N HIS A 187 15.93 2.57 12.57
CA HIS A 187 14.60 2.82 12.01
C HIS A 187 14.37 2.03 10.70
N GLU A 188 15.38 2.00 9.81
CA GLU A 188 15.33 1.14 8.62
C GLU A 188 15.35 -0.34 8.97
N GLN A 189 16.01 -0.74 10.07
CA GLN A 189 15.97 -2.12 10.56
C GLN A 189 14.54 -2.52 10.93
N ASP A 190 13.80 -1.67 11.66
CA ASP A 190 12.41 -1.94 12.00
C ASP A 190 11.53 -2.11 10.75
N ILE A 191 11.71 -1.25 9.75
CA ILE A 191 11.01 -1.36 8.46
C ILE A 191 11.37 -2.66 7.74
N PHE A 192 12.65 -3.02 7.72
CA PHE A 192 13.12 -4.24 7.04
C PHE A 192 12.65 -5.50 7.74
N ASP A 193 12.52 -5.46 9.06
CA ASP A 193 11.93 -6.51 9.87
C ASP A 193 10.44 -6.70 9.54
N MET A 194 9.68 -5.61 9.34
CA MET A 194 8.29 -5.70 8.90
C MET A 194 8.19 -6.40 7.53
N VAL A 195 9.03 -6.03 6.56
CA VAL A 195 9.10 -6.76 5.28
C VAL A 195 9.49 -8.23 5.50
N GLY A 196 10.39 -8.50 6.44
CA GLY A 196 10.79 -9.86 6.81
C GLY A 196 9.65 -10.67 7.43
N MET A 197 8.75 -10.05 8.20
CA MET A 197 7.55 -10.68 8.72
C MET A 197 6.58 -11.04 7.59
N ILE A 198 6.37 -10.15 6.62
CA ILE A 198 5.55 -10.44 5.43
C ILE A 198 6.13 -11.64 4.66
N GLU A 199 7.46 -11.70 4.49
CA GLU A 199 8.14 -12.82 3.82
C GLU A 199 7.98 -14.18 4.53
N LYS A 200 7.71 -14.18 5.85
CA LYS A 200 7.41 -15.42 6.58
C LYS A 200 6.01 -15.96 6.27
N ASN A 201 5.06 -15.09 5.92
CA ASN A 201 3.71 -15.50 5.49
C ASN A 201 3.64 -15.79 4.00
N PHE A 202 4.36 -15.02 3.19
CA PHE A 202 4.26 -15.05 1.73
C PHE A 202 5.62 -15.29 1.09
N SER A 203 5.76 -16.46 0.46
CA SER A 203 6.92 -16.74 -0.38
C SER A 203 6.95 -15.79 -1.58
N ARG A 204 8.09 -15.13 -1.81
CA ARG A 204 8.30 -14.25 -2.98
C ARG A 204 8.15 -14.97 -4.31
N THR A 205 8.36 -16.27 -4.37
CA THR A 205 8.23 -17.04 -5.63
C THR A 205 6.78 -17.32 -5.96
N ASP A 206 5.98 -17.61 -4.95
CA ASP A 206 4.62 -18.13 -5.09
C ASP A 206 3.57 -17.02 -5.00
N HIS A 207 3.90 -15.92 -4.30
CA HIS A 207 3.03 -14.77 -4.08
C HIS A 207 3.72 -13.49 -4.57
N GLN A 208 4.08 -13.45 -5.85
CA GLN A 208 4.80 -12.31 -6.44
C GLN A 208 3.97 -11.03 -6.33
N GLU A 209 2.67 -11.15 -6.57
CA GLU A 209 1.69 -10.07 -6.56
C GLU A 209 1.57 -9.38 -5.19
N VAL A 210 1.81 -10.10 -4.08
CA VAL A 210 1.89 -9.49 -2.75
C VAL A 210 3.00 -8.44 -2.73
N PHE A 211 4.21 -8.80 -3.14
CA PHE A 211 5.35 -7.87 -3.12
C PHE A 211 5.27 -6.79 -4.20
N GLU A 212 4.63 -7.08 -5.33
CA GLU A 212 4.34 -6.09 -6.36
C GLU A 212 3.33 -5.05 -5.89
N SER A 213 2.30 -5.47 -5.13
CA SER A 213 1.34 -4.55 -4.53
C SER A 213 2.02 -3.62 -3.50
N LEU A 214 2.96 -4.14 -2.70
CA LEU A 214 3.79 -3.33 -1.80
C LEU A 214 4.65 -2.31 -2.56
N LEU A 215 5.22 -2.71 -3.71
CA LEU A 215 5.97 -1.79 -4.57
C LEU A 215 5.06 -0.70 -5.18
N LEU A 216 3.81 -1.03 -5.50
CA LEU A 216 2.86 -0.05 -6.05
C LEU A 216 2.46 1.01 -5.03
N ILE A 217 2.15 0.61 -3.80
CA ILE A 217 1.82 1.58 -2.75
C ILE A 217 3.05 2.40 -2.36
N HIS A 218 4.25 1.80 -2.33
CA HIS A 218 5.50 2.54 -2.15
C HIS A 218 5.72 3.58 -3.26
N GLU A 219 5.44 3.23 -4.53
CA GLU A 219 5.47 4.20 -5.63
C GLU A 219 4.48 5.34 -5.38
N GLY A 220 3.26 5.03 -4.95
CA GLY A 220 2.25 6.02 -4.58
C GLY A 220 2.70 6.96 -3.44
N GLN A 221 3.34 6.42 -2.41
CA GLN A 221 3.96 7.20 -1.32
C GLN A 221 5.04 8.14 -1.87
N CYS A 222 5.94 7.62 -2.70
CA CYS A 222 7.00 8.43 -3.33
C CYS A 222 6.43 9.56 -4.20
N MET A 223 5.35 9.28 -4.95
CA MET A 223 4.70 10.28 -5.79
C MET A 223 3.99 11.36 -4.97
N SER A 224 3.47 10.99 -3.80
CA SER A 224 2.82 11.93 -2.88
C SER A 224 3.80 12.97 -2.34
N LEU A 225 5.09 12.63 -2.21
CA LEU A 225 6.13 13.58 -1.80
C LEU A 225 6.25 14.79 -2.74
N LYS A 226 5.82 14.67 -4.00
CA LYS A 226 5.79 15.83 -4.91
C LYS A 226 4.92 16.96 -4.35
N GLN A 227 3.86 16.65 -3.61
CA GLN A 227 2.98 17.65 -3.00
C GLN A 227 3.69 18.52 -1.95
N GLN A 228 4.77 18.03 -1.33
CA GLN A 228 5.56 18.82 -0.39
C GLN A 228 6.48 19.85 -1.10
N TYR A 229 6.73 19.68 -2.40
CA TYR A 229 7.75 20.45 -3.13
C TYR A 229 7.27 21.08 -4.44
N GLU A 230 6.06 20.76 -4.89
CA GLU A 230 5.44 21.25 -6.12
C GLU A 230 4.00 21.69 -5.86
N ILE A 231 3.59 22.76 -6.54
CA ILE A 231 2.18 23.12 -6.63
C ILE A 231 1.54 22.23 -7.70
N LEU A 232 0.73 21.28 -7.27
CA LEU A 232 -0.02 20.39 -8.15
C LEU A 232 -1.40 20.97 -8.46
N THR A 233 -1.90 20.72 -9.66
CA THR A 233 -3.29 21.00 -10.01
C THR A 233 -4.23 20.04 -9.27
N GLU A 234 -5.48 20.45 -9.04
CA GLU A 234 -6.52 19.60 -8.44
C GLU A 234 -6.64 18.26 -9.15
N LYS A 235 -6.61 18.25 -10.49
CA LYS A 235 -6.64 17.02 -11.31
C LYS A 235 -5.45 16.10 -11.05
N GLN A 236 -4.26 16.66 -10.79
CA GLN A 236 -3.07 15.89 -10.45
C GLN A 236 -3.16 15.32 -9.04
N ILE A 237 -3.64 16.11 -8.08
CA ILE A 237 -3.87 15.67 -6.69
C ILE A 237 -4.88 14.53 -6.70
N LEU A 238 -6.05 14.70 -7.34
CA LEU A 238 -7.09 13.70 -7.42
C LEU A 238 -6.58 12.38 -8.03
N LYS A 239 -5.81 12.48 -9.12
CA LYS A 239 -5.19 11.31 -9.75
C LYS A 239 -4.25 10.58 -8.79
N LEU A 240 -3.37 11.31 -8.10
CA LEU A 240 -2.43 10.72 -7.15
C LEU A 240 -3.16 10.07 -5.96
N SER A 241 -4.20 10.72 -5.44
CA SER A 241 -5.04 10.18 -4.39
C SER A 241 -5.69 8.88 -4.83
N PHE A 242 -6.29 8.82 -6.02
CA PHE A 242 -6.92 7.60 -6.55
C PHE A 242 -5.92 6.46 -6.74
N GLU A 243 -4.76 6.74 -7.34
CA GLU A 243 -3.72 5.72 -7.57
C GLU A 243 -3.16 5.19 -6.24
N LYS A 244 -2.90 6.07 -5.25
CA LYS A 244 -2.42 5.68 -3.92
C LYS A 244 -3.49 4.91 -3.13
N GLY A 245 -4.73 5.40 -3.12
CA GLY A 245 -5.84 4.74 -2.43
C GLY A 245 -6.13 3.35 -3.00
N ALA A 246 -6.18 3.22 -4.33
CA ALA A 246 -6.32 1.94 -4.99
C ALA A 246 -5.17 0.98 -4.65
N ALA A 247 -3.93 1.44 -4.75
CA ALA A 247 -2.77 0.61 -4.43
C ALA A 247 -2.77 0.13 -2.97
N SER A 248 -3.19 0.99 -2.03
CA SER A 248 -3.29 0.68 -0.60
C SER A 248 -4.22 -0.52 -0.37
N VAL A 249 -5.45 -0.44 -0.87
CA VAL A 249 -6.46 -1.48 -0.64
C VAL A 249 -6.19 -2.75 -1.43
N VAL A 250 -5.57 -2.64 -2.62
CA VAL A 250 -5.10 -3.82 -3.35
C VAL A 250 -4.01 -4.55 -2.57
N ALA A 251 -3.08 -3.81 -1.94
CA ALA A 251 -2.08 -4.43 -1.07
C ALA A 251 -2.71 -5.06 0.18
N ASP A 252 -3.66 -4.38 0.84
CA ASP A 252 -4.45 -4.96 1.94
C ASP A 252 -5.08 -6.30 1.54
N ALA A 253 -5.71 -6.35 0.34
CA ALA A 253 -6.36 -7.55 -0.16
C ALA A 253 -5.38 -8.69 -0.45
N TYR A 254 -4.25 -8.43 -1.09
CA TYR A 254 -3.21 -9.45 -1.30
C TYR A 254 -2.62 -9.97 0.02
N LEU A 255 -2.44 -9.10 1.02
CA LEU A 255 -1.90 -9.51 2.33
C LEU A 255 -2.89 -10.32 3.17
N VAL A 256 -4.18 -10.21 2.88
CA VAL A 256 -5.23 -11.01 3.52
C VAL A 256 -5.48 -12.33 2.77
N LEU A 257 -5.54 -12.27 1.43
CA LEU A 257 -6.02 -13.37 0.59
C LEU A 257 -4.90 -14.16 -0.10
N GLY A 258 -3.69 -13.60 -0.19
CA GLY A 258 -2.53 -14.17 -0.89
C GLY A 258 -2.60 -14.06 -2.41
N GLU A 259 -3.79 -14.27 -2.98
CA GLU A 259 -4.06 -14.19 -4.42
C GLU A 259 -5.38 -13.46 -4.66
N LEU A 260 -5.50 -12.80 -5.81
CA LEU A 260 -6.72 -12.14 -6.26
C LEU A 260 -7.04 -12.57 -7.69
N ASN A 261 -8.30 -12.91 -7.94
CA ASN A 261 -8.81 -13.02 -9.30
C ASN A 261 -9.09 -11.62 -9.89
N GLU A 262 -9.43 -11.56 -11.18
CA GLU A 262 -9.61 -10.26 -11.84
C GLU A 262 -10.80 -9.45 -11.32
N GLU A 263 -11.85 -10.10 -10.81
CA GLU A 263 -13.02 -9.44 -10.25
C GLU A 263 -12.69 -8.85 -8.88
N GLU A 264 -12.04 -9.63 -8.01
CA GLU A 264 -11.54 -9.18 -6.72
C GLU A 264 -10.57 -8.01 -6.89
N LEU A 265 -9.62 -8.10 -7.83
CA LEU A 265 -8.69 -7.01 -8.09
C LEU A 265 -9.41 -5.73 -8.52
N ARG A 266 -10.43 -5.83 -9.40
CA ARG A 266 -11.23 -4.67 -9.80
C ARG A 266 -11.99 -4.08 -8.62
N PHE A 267 -12.56 -4.93 -7.77
CA PHE A 267 -13.26 -4.55 -6.55
C PHE A 267 -12.34 -3.86 -5.53
N TYR A 268 -11.14 -4.37 -5.28
CA TYR A 268 -10.24 -3.75 -4.31
C TYR A 268 -9.62 -2.46 -4.83
N THR A 269 -9.42 -2.37 -6.15
CA THR A 269 -8.96 -1.15 -6.82
C THR A 269 -9.91 0.02 -6.55
N GLY A 270 -11.19 -0.10 -6.90
CA GLY A 270 -12.10 1.03 -6.69
C GLY A 270 -12.69 1.13 -5.29
N TYR A 271 -12.60 0.08 -4.45
CA TYR A 271 -12.84 0.25 -3.02
C TYR A 271 -11.82 1.23 -2.43
N GLY A 272 -10.54 1.07 -2.79
CA GLY A 272 -9.50 2.04 -2.43
C GLY A 272 -9.70 3.45 -2.99
N ILE A 273 -10.28 3.58 -4.20
CA ILE A 273 -10.64 4.89 -4.76
C ILE A 273 -11.78 5.54 -3.98
N ALA A 274 -12.83 4.78 -3.67
CA ALA A 274 -13.98 5.27 -2.92
C ALA A 274 -13.60 5.76 -1.52
N LEU A 275 -12.68 5.08 -0.84
CA LEU A 275 -12.17 5.51 0.47
C LEU A 275 -11.40 6.84 0.43
N GLN A 276 -10.91 7.29 -0.73
CA GLN A 276 -10.25 8.60 -0.85
C GLN A 276 -11.23 9.76 -1.06
N LEU A 277 -12.50 9.44 -1.18
CA LEU A 277 -13.58 10.39 -1.47
C LEU A 277 -14.52 10.58 -0.26
N ALA A 278 -14.41 9.70 0.73
CA ALA A 278 -15.22 9.68 1.95
C ALA A 278 -14.59 10.49 3.10
#